data_AF-A0AAU7MEH9-F1
#
_entry.id   AF-A0AAU7MEH9-F1
#
_cell.length_a   1.000
_cell.length_b   1.000
_cell.length_c   1.000
_cell.angle_alpha   90.00
_cell.angle_beta   90.00
_cell.angle_gamma   90.00
#
_symmetry.space_group_name_H-M   'P 1'
#
loop_
_entity.id
_entity.type
_entity.pdbx_description
1 polymer ?
#
loop_
_entity_poly.entity_id
_entity_poly.type
_entity_poly.pdbx_seq_one_letter_code
_entity_poly.pdbx_strand_id
1 'polypeptide(L)'
;MREAAAKVLDRHPFTRLLVTLVGLIAVGGILLTALYAWQERSAAVFAAGALVAGAAGAVGALGGFLFGLPRFSPARVVEAAKEVAAPQALSATSVLTPGTNLEQVSDWLTKLLLGAGLTQLGRLGSGFGSLADTLARALTGGDAAGPAPTARVLAGSLVLLYLVVGFLFGYVMTALWYYRRLKDLLEPAPPDRAADVPSPEPGRPVVPAQPVP
;
A
#
# COMPACT_ATOMS: atom_id res chain seq x y z
N MET A 1 -12.75 3.15 -24.23
CA MET A 1 -12.36 2.65 -22.89
C MET A 1 -11.16 3.36 -22.28
N ARG A 2 -10.06 3.64 -23.02
CA ARG A 2 -8.91 4.41 -22.48
C ARG A 2 -9.23 5.84 -22.05
N GLU A 3 -10.15 6.52 -22.73
CA GLU A 3 -10.55 7.90 -22.39
C GLU A 3 -11.38 8.01 -21.10
N ALA A 4 -12.22 7.02 -20.79
CA ALA A 4 -12.99 6.99 -19.55
C ALA A 4 -12.07 6.73 -18.32
N ALA A 5 -11.05 5.87 -18.49
CA ALA A 5 -10.03 5.63 -17.47
C ALA A 5 -9.17 6.89 -17.22
N ALA A 6 -8.86 7.66 -18.27
CA ALA A 6 -8.17 8.94 -18.13
C ALA A 6 -9.02 9.96 -17.35
N LYS A 7 -10.30 10.12 -17.70
CA LYS A 7 -11.19 11.12 -17.08
C LYS A 7 -11.48 10.89 -15.58
N VAL A 8 -11.53 9.64 -15.14
CA VAL A 8 -11.68 9.30 -13.70
C VAL A 8 -10.41 9.61 -12.91
N LEU A 9 -9.25 9.50 -13.56
CA LEU A 9 -7.97 9.76 -12.92
C LEU A 9 -7.75 11.29 -12.71
N ASP A 10 -8.42 12.17 -13.48
CA ASP A 10 -8.26 13.65 -13.45
C ASP A 10 -8.86 14.30 -12.20
N ARG A 11 -9.68 13.57 -11.45
CA ARG A 11 -10.37 14.10 -10.27
C ARG A 11 -9.45 14.22 -9.03
N HIS A 12 -8.25 13.64 -9.06
CA HIS A 12 -7.27 13.68 -7.95
C HIS A 12 -5.83 13.90 -8.47
N PRO A 13 -5.44 15.14 -8.83
CA PRO A 13 -4.12 15.44 -9.39
C PRO A 13 -2.97 15.06 -8.45
N PHE A 14 -3.18 15.22 -7.14
CA PHE A 14 -2.20 14.85 -6.11
C PHE A 14 -1.89 13.34 -6.10
N THR A 15 -2.93 12.51 -6.21
CA THR A 15 -2.78 11.06 -6.25
C THR A 15 -2.02 10.60 -7.49
N ARG A 16 -2.36 11.16 -8.66
CA ARG A 16 -1.63 10.89 -9.90
C ARG A 16 -0.17 11.28 -9.77
N LEU A 17 0.08 12.50 -9.31
CA LEU A 17 1.43 13.01 -9.10
C LEU A 17 2.24 12.07 -8.20
N LEU A 18 1.65 11.63 -7.08
CA LEU A 18 2.31 10.74 -6.14
C LEU A 18 2.63 9.37 -6.77
N VAL A 19 1.66 8.74 -7.45
CA VAL A 19 1.87 7.44 -8.12
C VAL A 19 2.92 7.56 -9.23
N THR A 20 2.89 8.64 -10.01
CA THR A 20 3.89 8.92 -11.05
C THR A 20 5.27 9.11 -10.44
N LEU A 21 5.39 9.89 -9.36
CA LEU A 21 6.66 10.11 -8.66
C LEU A 21 7.24 8.80 -8.11
N VAL A 22 6.42 7.99 -7.44
CA VAL A 22 6.82 6.67 -6.93
C VAL A 22 7.26 5.76 -8.09
N GLY A 23 6.53 5.77 -9.21
CA GLY A 23 6.89 5.03 -10.41
C GLY A 23 8.23 5.50 -11.02
N LEU A 24 8.46 6.81 -11.10
CA LEU A 24 9.72 7.37 -11.61
C LEU A 24 10.91 7.00 -10.71
N ILE A 25 10.73 7.04 -9.39
CA ILE A 25 11.76 6.63 -8.43
C ILE A 25 12.07 5.13 -8.59
N ALA A 26 11.04 4.29 -8.74
CA ALA A 26 11.21 2.85 -8.98
C ALA A 26 11.99 2.59 -10.27
N VAL A 27 11.57 3.21 -11.38
CA VAL A 27 12.25 3.07 -12.67
C VAL A 27 13.69 3.58 -12.59
N GLY A 28 13.91 4.73 -11.94
CA GLY A 28 15.25 5.27 -11.70
C GLY A 28 16.16 4.28 -10.97
N GLY A 29 15.64 3.57 -9.96
CA GLY A 29 16.35 2.50 -9.29
C GLY A 29 16.77 1.37 -10.23
N ILE A 30 15.85 0.85 -11.06
CA ILE A 30 16.18 -0.19 -12.06
C ILE A 30 17.22 0.31 -13.06
N LEU A 31 17.10 1.56 -13.53
CA LEU A 31 18.03 2.15 -14.49
C LEU A 31 19.44 2.28 -13.92
N LEU A 32 19.56 2.69 -12.65
CA LEU A 32 20.86 2.74 -11.96
C LEU A 32 21.47 1.35 -11.79
N THR A 33 20.65 0.33 -11.46
CA THR A 33 21.12 -1.07 -11.41
C THR A 33 21.56 -1.57 -12.79
N ALA A 34 20.83 -1.23 -13.85
CA ALA A 34 21.20 -1.58 -15.23
C ALA A 34 22.51 -0.90 -15.66
N LEU A 35 22.70 0.38 -15.32
CA LEU A 35 23.93 1.11 -15.58
C LEU A 35 25.13 0.48 -14.85
N TYR A 36 24.94 0.12 -13.58
CA TYR A 36 25.98 -0.56 -12.81
C TYR A 36 26.34 -1.93 -13.42
N ALA A 37 25.34 -2.74 -13.75
CA ALA A 37 25.56 -4.04 -14.38
C ALA A 37 26.22 -3.93 -15.77
N TRP A 38 25.92 -2.87 -16.52
CA TRP A 38 26.60 -2.55 -17.77
C TRP A 38 28.08 -2.24 -17.55
N GLN A 39 28.39 -1.44 -16.52
CA GLN A 39 29.77 -1.12 -16.15
C GLN A 39 30.57 -2.37 -15.74
N GLU A 40 29.96 -3.26 -14.95
CA GLU A 40 30.53 -4.55 -14.56
C GLU A 40 30.49 -5.60 -15.69
N ARG A 41 29.90 -5.26 -16.85
CA ARG A 41 29.72 -6.14 -18.02
C ARG A 41 29.09 -7.50 -17.66
N SER A 42 28.16 -7.50 -16.70
CA SER A 42 27.58 -8.72 -16.16
C SER A 42 26.06 -8.66 -16.09
N ALA A 43 25.41 -9.48 -16.91
CA ALA A 43 23.95 -9.65 -16.86
C ALA A 43 23.48 -10.29 -15.54
N ALA A 44 24.34 -11.09 -14.89
CA ALA A 44 24.03 -11.70 -13.60
C ALA A 44 23.87 -10.65 -12.49
N VAL A 45 24.69 -9.58 -12.52
CA VAL A 45 24.58 -8.45 -11.57
C VAL A 45 23.24 -7.74 -11.74
N PHE A 46 22.81 -7.50 -12.98
CA PHE A 46 21.48 -6.93 -13.24
C PHE A 46 20.36 -7.83 -12.73
N ALA A 47 20.42 -9.12 -13.05
CA ALA A 47 19.40 -10.09 -12.63
C ALA A 47 19.31 -10.19 -11.10
N ALA A 48 20.45 -10.27 -10.41
CA ALA A 48 20.51 -10.27 -8.96
C ALA A 48 19.92 -8.99 -8.36
N GLY A 49 20.32 -7.82 -8.87
CA GLY A 49 19.78 -6.53 -8.42
C GLY A 49 18.27 -6.42 -8.67
N ALA A 50 17.78 -6.82 -9.84
CA ALA A 50 16.37 -6.81 -10.17
C ALA A 50 15.55 -7.74 -9.26
N LEU A 51 16.06 -8.94 -8.94
CA LEU A 51 15.42 -9.86 -8.01
C LEU A 51 15.37 -9.30 -6.58
N VAL A 52 16.47 -8.70 -6.11
CA VAL A 52 16.51 -8.03 -4.80
C VAL A 52 15.50 -6.88 -4.75
N ALA A 53 15.48 -6.03 -5.76
CA ALA A 53 14.51 -4.94 -5.90
C ALA A 53 13.07 -5.46 -5.90
N GLY A 54 12.78 -6.50 -6.69
CA GLY A 54 11.46 -7.13 -6.75
C GLY A 54 11.02 -7.73 -5.42
N ALA A 55 11.91 -8.46 -4.74
CA ALA A 55 11.62 -9.07 -3.45
C ALA A 55 11.36 -8.02 -2.36
N ALA A 56 12.24 -7.01 -2.24
CA ALA A 56 12.06 -5.91 -1.29
C ALA A 56 10.78 -5.12 -1.61
N GLY A 57 10.52 -4.87 -2.90
CA GLY A 57 9.30 -4.24 -3.39
C GLY A 57 8.04 -5.02 -3.03
N ALA A 58 8.03 -6.34 -3.18
CA ALA A 58 6.90 -7.19 -2.84
C ALA A 58 6.63 -7.19 -1.32
N VAL A 59 7.69 -7.30 -0.50
CA VAL A 59 7.58 -7.22 0.97
C VAL A 59 7.03 -5.85 1.39
N GLY A 60 7.58 -4.78 0.82
CA GLY A 60 7.10 -3.43 1.02
C GLY A 60 5.62 -3.30 0.66
N ALA A 61 5.25 -3.72 -0.55
CA ALA A 61 3.87 -3.63 -1.06
C ALA A 61 2.88 -4.43 -0.23
N LEU A 62 3.26 -5.62 0.24
CA LEU A 62 2.44 -6.39 1.17
C LEU A 62 2.23 -5.63 2.48
N GLY A 63 3.29 -5.04 3.04
CA GLY A 63 3.17 -4.16 4.20
C GLY A 63 2.22 -2.99 3.92
N GLY A 64 2.46 -2.24 2.86
CA GLY A 64 1.62 -1.12 2.44
C GLY A 64 0.16 -1.51 2.26
N PHE A 65 -0.10 -2.65 1.63
CA PHE A 65 -1.44 -3.21 1.48
C PHE A 65 -2.13 -3.41 2.82
N LEU A 66 -1.48 -4.08 3.77
CA LEU A 66 -2.05 -4.32 5.10
C LEU A 66 -2.39 -3.02 5.83
N PHE A 67 -1.54 -1.98 5.71
CA PHE A 67 -1.77 -0.69 6.36
C PHE A 67 -2.76 0.21 5.62
N GLY A 68 -2.93 0.01 4.32
CA GLY A 68 -3.86 0.78 3.48
C GLY A 68 -5.32 0.40 3.68
N LEU A 69 -5.62 -0.70 4.38
CA LEU A 69 -6.98 -1.14 4.70
C LEU A 69 -7.65 -0.16 5.69
N PRO A 70 -8.77 0.48 5.31
CA PRO A 70 -9.53 1.33 6.22
C PRO A 70 -10.13 0.51 7.36
N ARG A 71 -10.18 1.08 8.56
CA ARG A 71 -10.81 0.46 9.74
C ARG A 71 -12.20 1.02 9.96
N PHE A 72 -13.17 0.14 10.21
CA PHE A 72 -14.49 0.54 10.68
C PHE A 72 -14.44 0.81 12.19
N SER A 73 -14.96 1.95 12.63
CA SER A 73 -15.13 2.25 14.06
C SER A 73 -16.61 2.06 14.44
N PRO A 74 -16.96 0.99 15.19
CA PRO A 74 -18.34 0.77 15.65
C PRO A 74 -18.87 1.93 16.50
N ALA A 75 -17.99 2.61 17.24
CA ALA A 75 -18.36 3.74 18.10
C ALA A 75 -19.00 4.90 17.33
N ARG A 76 -18.49 5.21 16.13
CA ARG A 76 -19.11 6.25 15.28
C ARG A 76 -20.35 5.78 14.53
N VAL A 77 -20.50 4.48 14.29
CA VAL A 77 -21.78 3.94 13.75
C VAL A 77 -22.90 4.19 14.76
N VAL A 78 -22.61 4.00 16.05
CA VAL A 78 -23.57 4.28 17.15
C VAL A 78 -23.82 5.78 17.33
N GLU A 79 -22.79 6.61 17.14
CA GLU A 79 -22.91 8.07 17.27
C GLU A 79 -23.66 8.71 16.08
N ALA A 80 -23.37 8.25 14.85
CA ALA A 80 -24.13 8.59 13.66
C ALA A 80 -25.58 8.08 13.74
N ALA A 81 -25.82 6.92 14.36
CA ALA A 81 -27.17 6.42 14.63
C ALA A 81 -27.90 7.24 15.72
N LYS A 82 -27.18 7.89 16.65
CA LYS A 82 -27.75 8.78 17.66
C LYS A 82 -28.06 10.19 17.14
N GLU A 83 -27.31 10.68 16.15
CA GLU A 83 -27.58 12.00 15.53
C GLU A 83 -28.73 11.97 14.50
N VAL A 84 -29.17 10.79 14.05
CA VAL A 84 -30.24 10.65 13.06
C VAL A 84 -31.62 10.74 13.71
N ALA A 85 -32.09 11.98 13.90
CA ALA A 85 -33.52 12.30 13.99
C ALA A 85 -34.17 12.51 12.58
N ALA A 86 -33.41 12.36 11.48
CA ALA A 86 -33.91 12.48 10.11
C ALA A 86 -33.23 11.45 9.17
N PRO A 87 -33.94 10.46 8.60
CA PRO A 87 -33.36 9.28 7.95
C PRO A 87 -32.76 9.49 6.54
N GLN A 88 -32.38 10.71 6.14
CA GLN A 88 -32.13 11.01 4.73
C GLN A 88 -30.68 11.28 4.31
N ALA A 89 -29.66 11.18 5.18
CA ALA A 89 -28.28 11.32 4.71
C ALA A 89 -27.22 10.69 5.63
N LEU A 90 -27.28 9.38 5.87
CA LEU A 90 -26.07 8.64 6.24
C LEU A 90 -25.17 8.54 5.01
N SER A 91 -24.49 9.64 4.65
CA SER A 91 -23.45 9.60 3.64
C SER A 91 -22.36 8.66 4.14
N ALA A 92 -21.98 7.67 3.33
CA ALA A 92 -20.89 6.73 3.59
C ALA A 92 -19.63 7.35 4.21
N THR A 93 -19.39 8.60 3.82
CA THR A 93 -18.29 9.46 4.27
C THR A 93 -18.31 9.76 5.77
N SER A 94 -19.46 9.78 6.45
CA SER A 94 -19.52 10.02 7.91
C SER A 94 -19.19 8.77 8.74
N VAL A 95 -19.43 7.58 8.18
CA VAL A 95 -19.13 6.29 8.82
C VAL A 95 -17.69 5.83 8.50
N LEU A 96 -17.16 6.21 7.33
CA LEU A 96 -15.82 5.85 6.90
C LEU A 96 -14.79 6.92 7.33
N THR A 97 -14.17 6.73 8.49
CA THR A 97 -13.05 7.59 8.92
C THR A 97 -11.77 7.15 8.21
N PRO A 98 -10.96 8.09 7.65
CA PRO A 98 -9.60 7.77 7.23
C PRO A 98 -8.85 7.04 8.35
N GLY A 99 -8.22 5.90 8.03
CA GLY A 99 -7.64 5.04 9.06
C GLY A 99 -6.52 5.75 9.84
N THR A 100 -6.62 5.78 11.17
CA THR A 100 -5.56 6.24 12.09
C THR A 100 -4.37 5.27 12.17
N ASN A 101 -4.28 4.30 11.25
CA ASN A 101 -3.25 3.27 11.22
C ASN A 101 -1.84 3.89 11.20
N LEU A 102 -1.59 4.90 10.36
CA LEU A 102 -0.28 5.55 10.29
C LEU A 102 0.03 6.38 11.54
N GLU A 103 -0.98 7.00 12.14
CA GLU A 103 -0.83 7.75 13.39
C GLU A 103 -0.48 6.82 14.56
N GLN A 104 -1.21 5.72 14.72
CA GLN A 104 -0.97 4.70 15.74
C GLN A 104 0.39 4.01 15.56
N VAL A 105 0.77 3.68 14.32
CA VAL A 105 2.08 3.09 14.04
C VAL A 105 3.20 4.11 14.24
N SER A 106 3.01 5.38 13.94
CA SER A 106 4.01 6.43 14.22
C SER A 106 4.26 6.58 15.72
N ASP A 107 3.20 6.52 16.54
CA ASP A 107 3.31 6.52 18.00
C ASP A 107 4.03 5.26 18.50
N TRP A 108 3.68 4.08 17.98
CA TRP A 108 4.38 2.83 18.33
C TRP A 108 5.83 2.79 17.84
N LEU A 109 6.11 3.28 16.64
CA LEU A 109 7.45 3.34 16.04
C LEU A 109 8.34 4.28 16.84
N THR A 110 7.83 5.43 17.29
CA THR A 110 8.59 6.36 18.13
C THR A 110 8.91 5.71 19.48
N LYS A 111 7.93 5.02 20.10
CA LYS A 111 8.15 4.27 21.34
C LYS A 111 9.14 3.12 21.17
N LEU A 112 9.12 2.42 20.04
CA LEU A 112 10.10 1.40 19.69
C LEU A 112 11.48 1.98 19.40
N LEU A 113 11.58 3.11 18.70
CA LEU A 113 12.85 3.78 18.43
C LEU A 113 13.50 4.25 19.73
N LEU A 114 12.69 4.74 20.68
CA LEU A 114 13.18 5.04 22.02
C LEU A 114 13.57 3.74 22.77
N GLY A 115 12.70 2.74 22.85
CA GLY A 115 12.95 1.50 23.61
C GLY A 115 14.05 0.59 23.05
N ALA A 116 14.00 0.28 21.76
CA ALA A 116 15.03 -0.47 21.04
C ALA A 116 16.30 0.37 20.81
N GLY A 117 16.17 1.69 20.67
CA GLY A 117 17.29 2.64 20.67
C GLY A 117 18.18 2.51 21.90
N LEU A 118 17.56 2.37 23.08
CA LEU A 118 18.24 2.24 24.36
C LEU A 118 18.92 0.88 24.60
N THR A 119 18.60 -0.19 23.84
CA THR A 119 19.06 -1.54 24.18
C THR A 119 19.50 -2.45 23.02
N GLN A 120 18.98 -2.27 21.80
CA GLN A 120 19.13 -3.27 20.73
C GLN A 120 19.41 -2.69 19.32
N LEU A 121 19.44 -1.37 19.15
CA LEU A 121 19.61 -0.73 17.83
C LEU A 121 20.89 -1.19 17.10
N GLY A 122 21.97 -1.45 17.84
CA GLY A 122 23.22 -1.98 17.29
C GLY A 122 23.07 -3.37 16.66
N ARG A 123 22.22 -4.26 17.21
CA ARG A 123 21.98 -5.60 16.67
C ARG A 123 21.17 -5.57 15.38
N LEU A 124 20.26 -4.60 15.26
CA LEU A 124 19.50 -4.37 14.03
C LEU A 124 20.43 -3.90 12.91
N GLY A 125 21.34 -2.97 13.23
CA GLY A 125 22.36 -2.47 12.32
C GLY A 125 23.31 -3.55 11.83
N SER A 126 23.79 -4.44 12.71
CA SER A 126 24.69 -5.54 12.32
C SER A 126 23.99 -6.59 11.45
N GLY A 127 22.72 -6.88 11.71
CA GLY A 127 21.90 -7.75 10.86
C GLY A 127 21.71 -7.19 9.46
N PHE A 128 21.31 -5.92 9.35
CA PHE A 128 21.19 -5.23 8.06
C PHE A 128 22.54 -5.14 7.34
N GLY A 129 23.61 -4.85 8.07
CA GLY A 129 24.97 -4.84 7.54
C GLY A 129 25.38 -6.18 6.93
N SER A 130 25.06 -7.29 7.59
CA SER A 130 25.32 -8.65 7.11
C SER A 130 24.51 -9.01 5.86
N LEU A 131 23.23 -8.59 5.81
CA LEU A 131 22.41 -8.74 4.63
C LEU A 131 22.99 -7.97 3.44
N ALA A 132 23.33 -6.69 3.64
CA ALA A 132 23.96 -5.87 2.62
C ALA A 132 25.28 -6.47 2.13
N ASP A 133 26.11 -7.02 3.02
CA ASP A 133 27.35 -7.71 2.64
C ASP A 133 27.10 -8.97 1.80
N THR A 134 26.08 -9.75 2.15
CA THR A 134 25.71 -10.96 1.41
C THR A 134 25.24 -10.61 0.00
N LEU A 135 24.35 -9.63 -0.12
CA LEU A 135 23.83 -9.15 -1.40
C LEU A 135 24.92 -8.49 -2.24
N ALA A 136 25.83 -7.74 -1.62
CA ALA A 136 26.93 -7.08 -2.32
C ALA A 136 27.86 -8.07 -3.02
N ARG A 137 28.13 -9.24 -2.42
CA ARG A 137 28.93 -10.30 -3.06
C ARG A 137 28.27 -10.84 -4.33
N ALA A 138 26.94 -10.95 -4.33
CA ALA A 138 26.18 -11.34 -5.51
C ALA A 138 26.24 -10.25 -6.60
N LEU A 139 26.35 -8.97 -6.21
CA LEU A 139 26.47 -7.84 -7.13
C LEU A 139 27.89 -7.61 -7.66
N THR A 140 28.91 -8.24 -7.09
CA THR A 140 30.31 -8.20 -7.58
C THR A 140 30.74 -9.49 -8.28
N GLY A 141 29.79 -10.37 -8.65
CA GLY A 141 30.09 -11.60 -9.38
C GLY A 141 30.83 -12.68 -8.57
N GLY A 142 30.86 -12.59 -7.24
CA GLY A 142 31.43 -13.63 -6.36
C GLY A 142 32.97 -13.73 -6.29
N ASP A 143 33.70 -13.24 -7.30
CA ASP A 143 35.15 -13.42 -7.43
C ASP A 143 36.02 -12.38 -6.69
N ALA A 144 35.40 -11.35 -6.08
CA ALA A 144 36.13 -10.33 -5.34
C ALA A 144 36.55 -10.83 -3.93
N ALA A 145 37.76 -10.49 -3.50
CA ALA A 145 38.30 -10.78 -2.16
C ALA A 145 37.47 -10.19 -0.99
N GLY A 146 36.43 -9.41 -1.32
CA GLY A 146 35.38 -8.92 -0.45
C GLY A 146 34.38 -8.08 -1.25
N PRO A 147 33.19 -7.77 -0.71
CA PRO A 147 32.26 -6.87 -1.37
C PRO A 147 32.88 -5.48 -1.51
N ALA A 148 32.96 -4.96 -2.73
CA ALA A 148 33.39 -3.58 -2.97
C ALA A 148 32.50 -2.62 -2.16
N PRO A 149 33.06 -1.56 -1.53
CA PRO A 149 32.28 -0.61 -0.73
C PRO A 149 31.06 -0.07 -1.49
N THR A 150 31.22 0.19 -2.79
CA THR A 150 30.15 0.66 -3.69
C THR A 150 29.03 -0.38 -3.85
N ALA A 151 29.36 -1.67 -3.98
CA ALA A 151 28.37 -2.74 -4.12
C ALA A 151 27.57 -2.94 -2.82
N ARG A 152 28.20 -2.75 -1.66
CA ARG A 152 27.51 -2.76 -0.36
C ARG A 152 26.54 -1.61 -0.21
N VAL A 153 26.94 -0.40 -0.59
CA VAL A 153 26.05 0.76 -0.62
C VAL A 153 24.89 0.51 -1.57
N LEU A 154 25.16 0.04 -2.79
CA LEU A 154 24.13 -0.28 -3.78
C LEU A 154 23.14 -1.32 -3.22
N ALA A 155 23.62 -2.43 -2.67
CA ALA A 155 22.77 -3.48 -2.10
C ALA A 155 21.85 -2.94 -0.99
N GLY A 156 22.41 -2.23 -0.02
CA GLY A 156 21.65 -1.66 1.09
C GLY A 156 20.63 -0.62 0.63
N SER A 157 21.05 0.30 -0.24
CA SER A 157 20.16 1.31 -0.83
C SER A 157 19.05 0.69 -1.66
N LEU A 158 19.33 -0.37 -2.42
CA LEU A 158 18.33 -1.05 -3.26
C LEU A 158 17.25 -1.71 -2.41
N VAL A 159 17.64 -2.42 -1.35
CA VAL A 159 16.68 -3.02 -0.40
C VAL A 159 15.79 -1.95 0.21
N LEU A 160 16.38 -0.88 0.77
CA LEU A 160 15.61 0.19 1.42
C LEU A 160 14.70 0.93 0.44
N LEU A 161 15.23 1.29 -0.73
CA LEU A 161 14.49 1.99 -1.77
C LEU A 161 13.24 1.22 -2.17
N TYR A 162 13.39 -0.06 -2.53
CA TYR A 162 12.27 -0.85 -3.00
C TYR A 162 11.31 -1.25 -1.90
N LEU A 163 11.79 -1.44 -0.66
CA LEU A 163 10.91 -1.62 0.50
C LEU A 163 9.98 -0.41 0.66
N VAL A 164 10.52 0.82 0.59
CA VAL A 164 9.75 2.06 0.73
C VAL A 164 8.84 2.29 -0.46
N VAL A 165 9.35 2.15 -1.68
CA VAL A 165 8.56 2.31 -2.92
C VAL A 165 7.41 1.32 -2.98
N GLY A 166 7.70 0.04 -2.69
CA GLY A 166 6.70 -1.01 -2.60
C GLY A 166 5.64 -0.68 -1.57
N PHE A 167 6.06 -0.28 -0.36
CA PHE A 167 5.14 0.12 0.71
C PHE A 167 4.22 1.27 0.30
N LEU A 168 4.79 2.36 -0.22
CA LEU A 168 4.01 3.51 -0.67
C LEU A 168 3.04 3.13 -1.77
N PHE A 169 3.48 2.33 -2.74
CA PHE A 169 2.62 1.84 -3.81
C PHE A 169 1.46 0.98 -3.26
N GLY A 170 1.76 -0.04 -2.45
CA GLY A 170 0.74 -0.91 -1.86
C GLY A 170 -0.25 -0.15 -0.98
N TYR A 171 0.23 0.80 -0.18
CA TYR A 171 -0.59 1.65 0.67
C TYR A 171 -1.54 2.54 -0.14
N VAL A 172 -0.98 3.31 -1.08
CA VAL A 172 -1.76 4.25 -1.91
C VAL A 172 -2.79 3.49 -2.75
N MET A 173 -2.38 2.39 -3.40
CA MET A 173 -3.31 1.59 -4.20
C MET A 173 -4.46 1.03 -3.37
N THR A 174 -4.18 0.46 -2.20
CA THR A 174 -5.20 -0.15 -1.35
C THR A 174 -6.16 0.88 -0.78
N ALA A 175 -5.62 1.98 -0.24
CA ALA A 175 -6.44 3.04 0.34
C ALA A 175 -7.39 3.67 -0.69
N LEU A 176 -6.92 3.90 -1.91
CA LEU A 176 -7.74 4.47 -2.98
C LEU A 176 -8.75 3.48 -3.54
N TRP A 177 -8.32 2.26 -3.83
CA TRP A 177 -9.19 1.23 -4.40
C TRP A 177 -10.35 0.94 -3.45
N TYR A 178 -10.05 0.78 -2.16
CA TYR A 178 -11.07 0.50 -1.15
C TYR A 178 -12.05 1.67 -1.01
N TYR A 179 -11.55 2.90 -0.91
CA TYR A 179 -12.40 4.09 -0.79
C TYR A 179 -13.35 4.24 -1.98
N ARG A 180 -12.86 4.05 -3.21
CA ARG A 180 -13.70 4.09 -4.42
C ARG A 180 -14.76 2.99 -4.40
N ARG A 181 -14.35 1.75 -4.11
CA ARG A 181 -15.26 0.61 -4.12
C ARG A 181 -16.38 0.78 -3.11
N LEU A 182 -16.08 1.32 -1.94
CA LEU A 182 -17.08 1.58 -0.92
C LEU A 182 -18.04 2.71 -1.34
N LYS A 183 -17.50 3.80 -1.90
CA LYS A 183 -18.33 4.89 -2.43
C LYS A 183 -19.35 4.38 -3.46
N ASP A 184 -18.92 3.52 -4.39
CA ASP A 184 -19.80 2.93 -5.39
C ASP A 184 -20.92 2.05 -4.79
N LEU A 185 -20.70 1.47 -3.61
CA LEU A 185 -21.69 0.63 -2.91
C LEU A 185 -22.69 1.43 -2.08
N LEU A 186 -22.32 2.64 -1.64
CA LEU A 186 -23.19 3.48 -0.83
C LEU A 186 -23.87 4.61 -1.61
N GLU A 187 -23.43 4.91 -2.84
CA GLU A 187 -24.21 5.73 -3.75
C GLU A 187 -25.48 4.93 -4.15
N PRO A 188 -26.70 5.45 -3.86
CA PRO A 188 -27.93 4.75 -4.18
C PRO A 188 -28.03 4.54 -5.68
N ALA A 189 -28.56 3.38 -6.09
CA ALA A 189 -28.75 3.07 -7.50
C ALA A 189 -29.56 4.19 -8.19
N PRO A 190 -29.21 4.55 -9.43
CA PRO A 190 -29.95 5.55 -10.17
C PRO A 190 -31.45 5.17 -10.25
N PRO A 191 -32.34 6.17 -10.29
CA PRO A 191 -33.79 5.97 -10.14
C PRO A 191 -34.41 5.07 -11.21
N ASP A 192 -33.71 4.82 -12.32
CA ASP A 192 -34.09 3.90 -13.37
C ASP A 192 -34.00 2.42 -12.95
N ARG A 193 -33.10 2.05 -12.04
CA ARG A 193 -33.02 0.68 -11.47
C ARG A 193 -33.98 0.47 -10.30
N ALA A 194 -34.39 1.54 -9.62
CA ALA A 194 -35.39 1.46 -8.57
C ALA A 194 -36.79 1.11 -9.13
N ALA A 195 -37.04 1.44 -10.40
CA ALA A 195 -38.28 1.09 -11.10
C ALA A 195 -38.39 -0.38 -11.50
N ASP A 196 -37.28 -1.12 -11.50
CA ASP A 196 -37.22 -2.53 -11.94
C ASP A 196 -37.27 -3.52 -10.77
N VAL A 197 -37.36 -3.02 -9.53
CA VAL A 197 -37.69 -3.84 -8.36
C VAL A 197 -39.20 -4.05 -8.38
N PRO A 198 -39.71 -5.27 -8.59
CA PRO A 198 -41.15 -5.51 -8.58
C PRO A 198 -41.71 -5.05 -7.25
N SER A 199 -42.69 -4.14 -7.29
CA SER A 199 -43.46 -3.76 -6.11
C SER A 199 -43.92 -5.04 -5.40
N PRO A 200 -43.77 -5.15 -4.06
CA PRO A 200 -44.31 -6.29 -3.35
C PRO A 200 -45.80 -6.39 -3.67
N GLU A 201 -46.23 -7.52 -4.23
CA GLU A 201 -47.62 -7.77 -4.56
C GLU A 201 -48.48 -7.48 -3.32
N PRO A 202 -49.50 -6.62 -3.42
CA PRO A 202 -50.43 -6.38 -2.33
C PRO A 202 -51.04 -7.71 -1.88
N GLY A 203 -50.69 -8.19 -0.69
CA GLY A 203 -51.24 -9.42 -0.11
C GLY A 203 -50.26 -10.58 0.08
N ARG A 204 -48.98 -10.47 -0.31
CA ARG A 204 -47.98 -11.48 0.09
C ARG A 204 -47.57 -11.30 1.56
N PRO A 205 -47.73 -12.31 2.42
CA PRO A 205 -47.21 -12.24 3.79
C PRO A 205 -45.70 -12.02 3.77
N VAL A 206 -45.21 -11.06 4.55
CA VAL A 206 -43.78 -10.91 4.83
C VAL A 206 -43.35 -12.13 5.64
N VAL A 207 -42.74 -13.11 4.97
CA VAL A 207 -42.17 -14.28 5.66
C VAL A 207 -40.99 -13.78 6.50
N PRO A 208 -41.01 -13.95 7.84
CA PRO A 208 -39.88 -13.59 8.68
C PRO A 208 -38.64 -14.35 8.19
N ALA A 209 -37.53 -13.64 8.00
CA ALA A 209 -36.27 -14.27 7.63
C ALA A 209 -35.93 -15.34 8.67
N GLN A 210 -36.00 -16.61 8.25
CA GLN A 210 -35.53 -17.72 9.07
C GLN A 210 -34.03 -17.55 9.29
N PRO A 211 -33.53 -17.74 10.53
CA PRO A 211 -32.10 -17.71 10.79
C PRO A 211 -31.42 -18.82 9.98
N VAL A 212 -30.40 -18.44 9.21
CA VAL A 212 -29.56 -19.38 8.45
C VAL A 212 -28.77 -20.23 9.45
N PRO A 213 -28.71 -21.57 9.27
CA PRO A 213 -28.00 -22.47 10.19
C PRO A 213 -26.47 -22.24 10.20
#